data_AF-A0A7V2JJV3-F1
#
_entry.id   AF-A0A7V2JJV3-F1
#
_cell.length_a   1.000
_cell.length_b   1.000
_cell.length_c   1.000
_cell.angle_alpha   90.00
_cell.angle_beta   90.00
_cell.angle_gamma   90.00
#
_symmetry.space_group_name_H-M   'P 1'
#
loop_
_entity.id
_entity.type
_entity.pdbx_description
1 polymer ?
#
loop_
_entity_poly.entity_id
_entity_poly.type
_entity_poly.pdbx_seq_one_letter_code
_entity_poly.pdbx_strand_id
1 'polypeptide(L)' 'MGDGIVLALLVAMAVLLTLSSMAVPRGEVAIVLVDGKAEAVLPLDEPVEIRVQGPIGETLVRVQDNGVEIVESACP' A
#
# COMPACT_ATOMS: atom_id res chain seq x y z
N MET A 1 19.63 34.90 17.37
CA MET A 1 18.48 34.93 16.41
C MET A 1 18.60 33.86 15.33
N GLY A 2 19.80 33.51 14.83
CA GLY A 2 19.98 32.45 13.82
C GLY A 2 19.70 31.02 14.31
N ASP A 3 20.10 30.66 15.54
CA ASP A 3 19.94 29.28 16.04
C ASP A 3 18.49 28.82 16.14
N GLY A 4 17.56 29.72 16.53
CA GLY A 4 16.14 29.37 16.59
C GLY A 4 15.54 29.06 15.21
N ILE A 5 16.04 29.69 14.15
CA ILE A 5 15.60 29.45 12.77
C ILE A 5 16.13 28.10 12.29
N VAL A 6 17.40 27.79 12.56
CA VAL A 6 18.01 26.50 12.21
C VAL A 6 17.29 25.36 12.94
N LEU A 7 16.99 25.54 14.22
CA LEU A 7 16.32 24.53 15.03
C LEU A 7 14.87 24.31 14.58
N ALA A 8 14.13 25.38 14.26
CA ALA A 8 12.80 25.28 13.68
C ALA A 8 12.81 24.56 12.32
N LEU A 9 13.81 24.84 11.47
CA LEU A 9 13.94 24.22 10.16
C LEU A 9 14.27 22.73 10.27
N LEU A 10 15.15 22.34 11.20
CA LEU A 10 15.45 20.94 11.50
C LEU A 10 14.22 20.18 12.02
N VAL A 11 13.44 20.78 12.91
CA VAL A 11 12.20 20.18 13.43
C VAL A 11 11.18 20.00 12.30
N ALA A 12 10.97 21.02 11.47
CA ALA A 12 10.07 20.92 10.33
C ALA A 12 10.49 19.80 9.36
N MET A 13 11.79 19.67 9.09
CA MET A 13 12.31 18.62 8.22
C MET A 13 12.14 17.21 8.81
N ALA A 14 12.36 17.05 10.12
CA ALA A 14 12.13 15.79 10.83
C ALA A 14 10.65 15.38 10.82
N VAL A 15 9.73 16.34 11.00
CA VAL A 15 8.28 16.09 10.92
C VAL A 15 7.86 15.68 9.51
N LEU A 16 8.37 16.34 8.47
CA LEU A 16 8.12 15.98 7.08
C LEU A 16 8.62 14.55 6.76
N LEU A 17 9.83 14.21 7.20
CA LEU A 17 10.40 12.87 6.99
C LEU A 17 9.61 11.76 7.68
N THR A 18 9.16 11.99 8.91
CA THR A 18 8.36 11.01 9.67
C THR A 18 6.99 10.77 9.02
N LEU A 19 6.30 11.83 8.59
CA LEU A 19 5.03 11.71 7.85
C LEU A 19 5.21 10.95 6.54
N SER A 20 6.29 11.22 5.81
CA SER A 20 6.59 10.54 4.53
C SER A 20 6.82 9.04 4.72
N SER A 21 7.43 8.66 5.85
CA SER A 21 7.71 7.24 6.17
C SER A 21 6.48 6.42 6.55
N MET A 22 5.36 7.06 6.90
CA MET A 22 4.08 6.37 7.16
C MET A 22 3.33 6.04 5.86
N ALA A 23 3.61 6.74 4.76
CA ALA A 23 2.92 6.52 3.49
C ALA A 23 3.45 5.31 2.70
N VAL A 24 4.58 4.74 3.10
CA VAL A 24 5.16 3.56 2.46
C VAL A 24 4.79 2.34 3.32
N PRO A 25 4.02 1.38 2.80
CA PRO A 25 3.77 0.12 3.48
C PRO A 25 5.11 -0.52 3.86
N ARG A 26 5.33 -0.76 5.15
CA ARG A 26 6.56 -1.40 5.63
C ARG A 26 6.35 -2.91 5.61
N GLY A 27 6.86 -3.60 4.60
CA GLY A 27 6.77 -5.07 4.56
C GLY A 27 6.83 -5.64 3.15
N GLU A 28 6.62 -6.96 3.06
CA GLU A 28 6.34 -7.61 1.78
C GLU A 28 4.95 -7.22 1.31
N VAL A 29 4.83 -6.88 0.03
CA VAL A 29 3.58 -6.42 -0.58
C VAL A 29 3.23 -7.30 -1.77
N ALA A 30 1.93 -7.54 -1.95
CA ALA A 30 1.41 -8.10 -3.18
C ALA A 30 0.93 -6.98 -4.09
N ILE A 31 1.34 -7.02 -5.36
CA ILE A 31 0.90 -6.06 -6.37
C ILE A 31 -0.12 -6.76 -7.26
N VAL A 32 -1.35 -6.24 -7.29
CA VAL A 32 -2.39 -6.74 -8.19
C VAL A 32 -2.32 -5.97 -9.51
N LEU A 33 -2.04 -6.71 -10.57
CA LEU A 33 -1.94 -6.18 -11.93
C LEU A 33 -3.18 -6.54 -12.74
N VAL A 34 -3.78 -5.55 -13.40
CA VAL A 34 -4.84 -5.74 -14.42
C VAL A 34 -4.30 -5.19 -15.74
N ASP A 35 -4.27 -6.03 -16.78
CA ASP A 35 -3.71 -5.67 -18.10
C ASP A 35 -2.32 -5.01 -18.03
N GLY A 36 -1.47 -5.50 -17.12
CA GLY A 36 -0.11 -4.99 -16.91
C GLY A 36 0.00 -3.67 -16.14
N LYS A 37 -1.11 -3.13 -15.62
CA LYS A 37 -1.15 -1.95 -14.76
C LYS A 37 -1.42 -2.33 -13.31
N ALA A 38 -0.71 -1.70 -12.38
CA ALA A 38 -0.96 -1.87 -10.96
C ALA A 38 -2.26 -1.18 -10.56
N GLU A 39 -3.27 -1.97 -10.20
CA GLU A 39 -4.55 -1.49 -9.70
C GLU A 39 -4.57 -1.40 -8.18
N ALA A 40 -3.84 -2.30 -7.50
CA ALA A 40 -3.75 -2.29 -6.04
C ALA A 40 -2.38 -2.79 -5.54
N VAL A 41 -1.97 -2.28 -4.39
CA VAL A 41 -0.83 -2.76 -3.61
C VAL A 41 -1.34 -3.13 -2.23
N LEU A 42 -1.18 -4.40 -1.86
CA LEU A 42 -1.71 -4.95 -0.62
C LEU A 42 -0.55 -5.30 0.33
N PRO A 43 -0.55 -4.77 1.56
CA PRO A 43 0.37 -5.26 2.60
C PRO A 43 0.06 -6.72 2.92
N LEU A 44 1.07 -7.57 3.05
CA LEU A 44 0.88 -8.99 3.43
C LEU A 44 0.72 -9.19 4.94
N ASP A 45 1.18 -8.24 5.74
CA ASP A 45 1.19 -8.27 7.21
C ASP A 45 -0.17 -7.94 7.85
N GLU A 46 -1.11 -7.43 7.07
CA GLU A 46 -2.45 -7.06 7.52
C GLU A 46 -3.54 -7.80 6.72
N PRO A 47 -4.56 -8.37 7.38
CA PRO A 47 -5.67 -8.99 6.69
C PRO A 47 -6.48 -7.93 5.95
N VAL A 48 -6.55 -8.04 4.63
CA VAL A 48 -7.29 -7.12 3.76
C VAL A 48 -8.00 -7.89 2.66
N GLU A 49 -9.19 -7.43 2.29
CA GLU A 49 -9.98 -8.01 1.20
C GLU A 49 -10.38 -6.89 0.23
N ILE A 50 -10.10 -7.08 -1.05
CA ILE A 50 -10.40 -6.09 -2.09
C ILE A 50 -11.05 -6.75 -3.30
N ARG A 51 -11.93 -5.98 -3.96
CA ARG A 51 -12.49 -6.32 -5.26
C ARG A 51 -11.75 -5.55 -6.34
N VAL A 52 -11.27 -6.26 -7.34
CA VAL A 52 -10.57 -5.68 -8.49
C VAL A 52 -11.37 -5.94 -9.75
N GLN A 53 -11.66 -4.88 -10.50
CA GLN A 53 -12.37 -4.97 -11.77
C GLN A 53 -11.39 -5.38 -12.87
N GLY A 54 -11.50 -6.61 -13.35
CA GLY A 54 -10.78 -7.12 -14.52
C GLY A 54 -11.57 -6.95 -15.82
N PRO A 55 -10.97 -7.30 -16.97
CA PRO A 55 -11.58 -7.19 -18.29
C PRO A 55 -12.82 -8.08 -18.49
N ILE A 56 -12.93 -9.14 -17.70
CA ILE A 56 -14.00 -10.16 -17.80
C ILE A 56 -14.98 -10.14 -16.62
N GLY A 57 -14.70 -9.35 -15.57
CA GLY A 57 -15.52 -9.28 -14.36
C GLY A 57 -14.71 -8.91 -13.11
N GLU A 58 -15.37 -8.91 -11.97
CA GLU A 58 -14.70 -8.67 -10.68
C GLU A 58 -13.94 -9.93 -10.22
N THR A 59 -12.84 -9.71 -9.51
CA THR A 59 -12.10 -10.74 -8.78
C THR A 59 -11.90 -10.29 -7.33
N LEU A 60 -12.20 -11.18 -6.39
CA LEU A 60 -12.04 -10.96 -4.96
C LEU A 60 -10.68 -11.50 -4.52
N VAL A 61 -9.81 -10.60 -4.05
CA VAL A 61 -8.48 -10.92 -3.56
C VAL A 61 -8.45 -10.72 -2.06
N ARG A 62 -7.97 -11.72 -1.32
CA ARG A 62 -7.81 -11.66 0.13
C ARG A 62 -6.35 -11.88 0.51
N VAL A 63 -5.86 -11.06 1.42
CA VAL A 63 -4.64 -11.29 2.17
C VAL A 63 -5.02 -11.87 3.52
N GLN A 64 -4.42 -13.02 3.87
CA GLN A 64 -4.56 -13.64 5.19
C GLN A 64 -3.30 -14.46 5.49
N ASP A 65 -2.87 -14.50 6.76
CA ASP A 65 -1.74 -15.31 7.22
C ASP A 65 -0.42 -15.09 6.45
N ASN A 66 -0.14 -13.85 6.04
CA ASN A 66 0.98 -13.47 5.16
C ASN A 66 0.94 -14.08 3.75
N GLY A 67 -0.21 -14.61 3.33
CA GLY A 67 -0.46 -15.13 2.00
C GLY A 67 -1.53 -14.31 1.26
N VAL A 68 -1.57 -14.50 -0.06
CA VAL A 68 -2.63 -13.96 -0.94
C VAL A 68 -3.37 -15.10 -1.60
N GLU A 69 -4.69 -15.01 -1.55
CA GLU A 69 -5.59 -15.93 -2.24
C GLU A 69 -6.60 -15.17 -3.11
N ILE A 70 -7.02 -15.81 -4.21
CA ILE A 70 -8.19 -15.40 -4.98
C ILE A 70 -9.37 -16.19 -4.43
N VAL A 71 -10.31 -15.48 -3.80
CA VAL A 71 -11.48 -16.09 -3.16
C VAL A 71 -12.57 -16.36 -4.19
N GLU A 72 -12.80 -15.41 -5.08
CA GLU A 72 -13.79 -15.48 -6.15
C GLU A 72 -13.22 -14.84 -7.42
N SER A 73 -13.52 -15.40 -8.58
CA SER A 73 -13.15 -14.83 -9.87
C SER A 73 -14.23 -15.10 -10.91
N ALA A 74 -14.39 -14.17 -11.85
CA ALA A 74 -15.26 -14.33 -13.01
C ALA A 74 -14.65 -15.25 -14.11
N CYS A 75 -13.42 -15.74 -13.93
CA CYS A 75 -12.81 -16.73 -14.83
C CYS A 75 -13.53 -18.10 -14.75
N PRO A 76 -13.77 -18.77 -15.90
CA PRO A 76 -14.33 -20.12 -15.95
C PRO A 76 -13.32 -21.22 -15.58
#